data_AF-A0AAJ1JEW6-F1
#
_entry.id   AF-A0AAJ1JEW6-F1
#
_cell.length_a   1.000
_cell.length_b   1.000
_cell.length_c   1.000
_cell.angle_alpha   90.00
_cell.angle_beta   90.00
_cell.angle_gamma   90.00
#
_symmetry.space_group_name_H-M   'P 1'
#
loop_
_entity.id
_entity.type
_entity.pdbx_description
1 polymer ?
#
loop_
_entity_poly.entity_id
_entity_poly.type
_entity_poly.pdbx_seq_one_letter_code
_entity_poly.pdbx_strand_id
1 'polypeptide(L)'
;MSFYDLYAFKGTDIHEAKNNIELVLNIKFSERESDFQGGIYFISGNKTSENFILKNNIDPLDQEPVEIDYPEHIIILYVNDTDKAIAIKDALLSTNNFTLLRSEEL
;
A
#
# COMPACT_ATOMS: atom_id res chain seq x y z
N MET A 1 5.37 19.11 3.05
CA MET A 1 3.89 18.98 3.10
C MET A 1 3.68 17.50 3.00
N SER A 2 3.03 16.91 4.01
CA SER A 2 3.00 15.47 4.15
C SER A 2 1.80 14.93 3.40
N PHE A 3 2.03 14.01 2.47
CA PHE A 3 0.95 13.39 1.72
C PHE A 3 0.66 11.98 2.22
N TYR A 4 -0.61 11.64 2.13
CA TYR A 4 -1.14 10.32 2.43
C TYR A 4 -1.88 9.81 1.19
N ASP A 5 -1.26 8.86 0.51
CA ASP A 5 -1.83 8.25 -0.68
C ASP A 5 -2.23 6.80 -0.40
N LEU A 6 -3.37 6.41 -0.95
CA LEU A 6 -3.86 5.04 -0.97
C LEU A 6 -3.88 4.53 -2.40
N TYR A 7 -3.23 3.40 -2.63
CA TYR A 7 -3.20 2.73 -3.92
C TYR A 7 -3.77 1.32 -3.81
N ALA A 8 -4.47 0.87 -4.85
CA ALA A 8 -4.85 -0.52 -5.04
C ALA A 8 -3.94 -1.20 -6.04
N PHE A 9 -3.55 -2.44 -5.75
CA PHE A 9 -2.93 -3.34 -6.71
C PHE A 9 -4.01 -4.10 -7.49
N LYS A 10 -3.79 -4.30 -8.80
CA LYS A 10 -4.75 -5.00 -9.67
C LYS A 10 -4.65 -6.52 -9.62
N GLY A 11 -3.51 -7.06 -9.19
CA GLY A 11 -3.33 -8.50 -9.04
C GLY A 11 -3.88 -9.02 -7.72
N THR A 12 -3.75 -10.32 -7.50
CA THR A 12 -4.27 -11.01 -6.31
C THR A 12 -3.17 -11.53 -5.38
N ASP A 13 -1.90 -11.42 -5.79
CA ASP A 13 -0.75 -11.86 -5.00
C ASP A 13 -0.03 -10.66 -4.36
N ILE A 14 0.01 -10.64 -3.04
CA ILE A 14 0.67 -9.59 -2.26
C ILE A 14 2.20 -9.61 -2.45
N HIS A 15 2.80 -10.78 -2.71
CA HIS A 15 4.24 -10.87 -3.00
C HIS A 15 4.57 -10.28 -4.37
N GLU A 16 3.67 -10.43 -5.34
CA GLU A 16 3.79 -9.76 -6.64
C GLU A 16 3.71 -8.24 -6.49
N ALA A 17 2.73 -7.75 -5.73
CA ALA A 17 2.59 -6.32 -5.42
C ALA A 17 3.86 -5.78 -4.77
N LYS A 18 4.36 -6.48 -3.74
CA LYS A 18 5.60 -6.16 -3.03
C LYS A 18 6.78 -6.04 -3.99
N ASN A 19 7.03 -7.05 -4.81
CA ASN A 19 8.16 -7.06 -5.75
C ASN A 19 8.07 -5.90 -6.77
N ASN A 20 6.87 -5.61 -7.30
CA ASN A 20 6.68 -4.47 -8.20
C ASN A 20 7.03 -3.14 -7.51
N ILE A 21 6.57 -2.93 -6.28
CA ILE A 21 6.83 -1.68 -5.55
C ILE A 21 8.31 -1.56 -5.19
N GLU A 22 8.96 -2.63 -4.71
CA GLU A 22 10.39 -2.62 -4.41
C GLU A 22 11.23 -2.24 -5.65
N LEU A 23 10.86 -2.75 -6.82
CA LEU A 23 11.53 -2.44 -8.09
C LEU A 23 11.31 -0.99 -8.52
N VAL A 24 10.07 -0.50 -8.45
CA VAL A 24 9.67 0.80 -9.01
C VAL A 24 10.11 1.94 -8.10
N LEU A 25 9.98 1.78 -6.79
CA LEU A 25 10.33 2.81 -5.80
C LEU A 25 11.74 2.64 -5.25
N ASN A 26 12.44 1.56 -5.62
CA ASN A 26 13.77 1.21 -5.11
C ASN A 26 13.81 1.17 -3.56
N ILE A 27 12.77 0.59 -2.96
CA ILE A 27 12.64 0.40 -1.51
C ILE A 27 12.77 -1.08 -1.15
N LYS A 28 12.89 -1.38 0.15
CA LYS A 28 12.83 -2.74 0.68
C LYS A 28 11.75 -2.88 1.72
N PHE A 29 10.86 -3.83 1.52
CA PHE A 29 9.84 -4.20 2.48
C PHE A 29 10.38 -5.22 3.48
N SER A 30 9.94 -5.07 4.73
CA SER A 30 10.05 -6.08 5.76
C SER A 30 8.71 -6.78 5.88
N GLU A 31 8.73 -8.10 5.66
CA GLU A 31 7.58 -8.95 5.88
C GLU A 31 7.23 -9.02 7.37
N ARG A 32 5.94 -8.97 7.66
CA ARG A 32 5.38 -9.16 8.99
C ARG A 32 4.15 -10.03 8.88
N GLU A 33 3.93 -10.84 9.90
CA GLU A 33 2.74 -11.67 10.02
C GLU A 33 1.94 -11.19 11.23
N SER A 34 0.64 -10.99 11.05
CA SER A 34 -0.26 -10.70 12.16
C SER A 34 -1.66 -11.21 11.85
N ASP A 35 -2.15 -12.10 12.71
CA ASP A 35 -3.54 -12.56 12.68
C ASP A 35 -4.54 -11.40 12.86
N PHE A 36 -4.11 -10.26 13.42
CA PHE A 36 -4.92 -9.05 13.59
C PHE A 36 -4.90 -8.10 12.38
N GLN A 37 -4.10 -8.39 11.34
CA GLN A 37 -4.01 -7.58 10.11
C GLN A 37 -4.34 -8.38 8.84
N GLY A 38 -5.02 -9.53 8.96
CA GLY A 38 -5.38 -10.33 7.79
C GLY A 38 -4.23 -11.20 7.27
N GLY A 39 -3.27 -11.55 8.15
CA GLY A 39 -2.13 -12.41 7.83
C GLY A 39 -0.86 -11.65 7.52
N ILE A 40 -0.27 -11.91 6.35
CA ILE A 40 1.00 -11.31 5.93
C ILE A 40 0.77 -9.87 5.45
N TYR A 41 1.59 -8.95 5.95
CA TYR A 41 1.69 -7.58 5.47
C TYR A 41 3.14 -7.14 5.40
N PHE A 42 3.41 -6.12 4.59
CA PHE A 42 4.75 -5.63 4.35
C PHE A 42 4.85 -4.17 4.77
N ILE A 43 5.94 -3.82 5.44
CA ILE A 43 6.22 -2.44 5.79
C ILE A 43 7.61 -1.98 5.33
N SER A 44 7.72 -0.72 4.91
CA SER A 44 9.00 -0.08 4.61
C SER A 44 9.03 1.33 5.21
N GLY A 45 10.22 1.85 5.52
CA GLY A 45 10.39 3.16 6.14
C GLY A 45 10.23 3.15 7.67
N ASN A 46 9.95 4.32 8.24
CA ASN A 46 9.90 4.53 9.69
C ASN A 46 8.52 5.05 10.10
N LYS A 47 7.98 4.55 11.22
CA LYS A 47 6.67 4.94 11.75
C LYS A 47 6.52 6.43 12.06
N THR A 48 7.63 7.15 12.28
CA THR A 48 7.63 8.58 12.59
C THR A 48 7.93 9.48 11.40
N SER A 49 8.01 8.90 10.20
CA SER A 49 8.30 9.62 8.95
C SER A 49 7.64 8.88 7.77
N GLU A 50 8.15 9.10 6.56
CA GLU A 50 7.78 8.33 5.36
C GLU A 50 7.78 6.83 5.64
N ASN A 51 6.62 6.21 5.40
CA ASN A 51 6.46 4.77 5.48
C ASN A 51 5.44 4.24 4.47
N PHE A 52 5.64 2.97 4.13
CA PHE A 52 4.84 2.24 3.17
C PHE A 52 4.26 1.03 3.88
N ILE A 53 2.95 0.81 3.73
CA ILE A 53 2.27 -0.36 4.30
C ILE A 53 1.49 -1.04 3.18
N LEU A 54 1.90 -2.24 2.82
CA LEU A 54 1.21 -3.08 1.85
C LEU A 54 0.53 -4.23 2.59
N LYS A 55 -0.79 -4.34 2.44
CA LYS A 55 -1.58 -5.38 3.11
C LYS A 55 -2.78 -5.81 2.28
N ASN A 56 -3.40 -6.91 2.69
CA ASN A 56 -4.71 -7.27 2.19
C ASN A 56 -5.75 -6.28 2.74
N ASN A 57 -6.70 -5.92 1.89
CA ASN A 57 -7.87 -5.12 2.23
C ASN A 57 -8.96 -6.01 2.81
N ILE A 58 -8.63 -6.73 3.89
CA ILE A 58 -9.58 -7.57 4.61
C ILE A 58 -9.26 -7.46 6.09
N ASP A 59 -10.28 -7.18 6.88
CA ASP A 59 -10.20 -7.29 8.32
C ASP A 59 -10.34 -8.78 8.71
N PRO A 60 -9.39 -9.35 9.46
CA PRO A 60 -9.41 -10.77 9.81
C PRO A 60 -10.53 -11.15 10.78
N LEU A 61 -11.12 -10.19 11.50
CA LEU A 61 -12.13 -10.46 12.53
C LEU A 61 -13.52 -10.67 11.93
N ASP A 62 -13.90 -9.83 10.97
CA ASP A 62 -15.23 -9.84 10.34
C ASP A 62 -15.20 -10.24 8.85
N GLN A 63 -14.01 -10.38 8.26
CA GLN A 63 -13.81 -10.64 6.82
C GLN A 63 -14.39 -9.53 5.92
N GLU A 64 -14.58 -8.33 6.45
CA GLU A 64 -14.99 -7.16 5.69
C GLU A 64 -13.78 -6.37 5.17
N PRO A 65 -13.92 -5.62 4.07
CA PRO A 65 -12.85 -4.76 3.59
C PRO A 65 -12.51 -3.65 4.59
N VAL A 66 -11.21 -3.48 4.88
CA VAL A 66 -10.72 -2.39 5.75
C VAL A 66 -11.07 -1.03 5.14
N GLU A 67 -10.86 -0.90 3.82
CA GLU A 67 -11.28 0.23 3.02
C GLU A 67 -12.65 -0.07 2.42
N ILE A 68 -13.70 0.24 3.18
CA ILE A 68 -15.12 -0.05 2.84
C ILE A 68 -15.55 0.63 1.54
N ASP A 69 -14.97 1.79 1.22
CA ASP A 69 -15.23 2.51 -0.04
C ASP A 69 -14.68 1.77 -1.28
N TYR A 70 -13.77 0.80 -1.07
CA TYR A 70 -13.02 0.12 -2.12
C TYR A 70 -13.02 -1.41 -1.95
N PRO A 71 -14.19 -2.05 -1.80
CA PRO A 71 -14.30 -3.46 -1.42
C PRO A 71 -13.81 -4.41 -2.52
N GLU A 72 -13.76 -3.97 -3.78
CA GLU A 72 -13.28 -4.79 -4.91
C GLU A 72 -11.76 -4.95 -4.95
N HIS A 73 -11.02 -4.13 -4.21
CA HIS A 73 -9.57 -4.10 -4.22
C HIS A 73 -9.00 -4.93 -3.08
N ILE A 74 -8.48 -6.12 -3.39
CA ILE A 74 -8.01 -7.10 -2.39
C ILE A 74 -6.69 -6.67 -1.75
N ILE A 75 -5.83 -5.95 -2.46
CA ILE A 75 -4.49 -5.56 -1.99
C ILE A 75 -4.35 -4.05 -2.08
N ILE A 76 -3.96 -3.45 -0.97
CA ILE A 76 -3.84 -2.00 -0.82
C ILE A 76 -2.47 -1.60 -0.29
N LEU A 77 -1.98 -0.47 -0.77
CA LEU A 77 -0.73 0.17 -0.37
C LEU A 77 -1.04 1.55 0.20
N TYR A 78 -0.65 1.76 1.45
CA TYR A 78 -0.60 3.08 2.08
C TYR A 78 0.79 3.67 1.89
N VAL A 79 0.85 4.91 1.45
CA VAL A 79 2.04 5.74 1.40
C VAL A 79 1.80 6.91 2.35
N ASN A 80 2.49 6.90 3.48
CA ASN A 80 2.26 7.85 4.57
C ASN A 80 3.43 8.81 4.70
N ASP A 81 3.13 10.08 5.02
CA ASP A 81 4.10 11.10 5.41
C ASP A 81 5.27 11.27 4.40
N THR A 82 4.94 11.32 3.11
CA THR A 82 5.92 11.51 2.04
C THR A 82 5.86 12.94 1.49
N ASP A 83 7.04 13.55 1.26
CA ASP A 83 7.17 14.78 0.49
C ASP A 83 7.31 14.50 -1.03
N LYS A 84 7.31 13.23 -1.45
CA LYS A 84 7.54 12.79 -2.84
C LYS A 84 6.30 12.15 -3.47
N ALA A 85 5.11 12.51 -3.00
CA ALA A 85 3.83 11.93 -3.44
C ALA A 85 3.68 11.90 -4.97
N ILE A 86 3.98 13.01 -5.64
CA ILE A 86 3.87 13.12 -7.10
C ILE A 86 4.79 12.11 -7.80
N ALA A 87 6.07 12.03 -7.37
CA ALA A 87 7.03 11.11 -7.98
C ALA A 87 6.65 9.64 -7.73
N ILE A 88 6.15 9.31 -6.54
CA ILE A 88 5.68 7.95 -6.19
C ILE A 88 4.45 7.59 -7.03
N LYS A 89 3.49 8.51 -7.14
CA LYS A 89 2.29 8.36 -7.95
C LYS A 89 2.64 8.08 -9.41
N ASP A 90 3.47 8.91 -10.03
CA ASP A 90 3.88 8.74 -11.42
C ASP A 90 4.58 7.39 -11.65
N ALA A 91 5.47 7.01 -10.73
CA ALA A 91 6.19 5.74 -10.81
C ALA A 91 5.24 4.53 -10.72
N LEU A 92 4.32 4.53 -9.76
CA LEU A 92 3.36 3.44 -9.56
C LEU A 92 2.36 3.34 -10.72
N LEU A 93 1.80 4.46 -11.17
CA LEU A 93 0.82 4.47 -12.26
C LEU A 93 1.44 4.05 -13.61
N SER A 94 2.73 4.32 -13.81
CA SER A 94 3.47 3.88 -15.02
C SER A 94 3.57 2.37 -15.19
N THR A 95 3.38 1.59 -14.10
CA THR A 95 3.38 0.13 -14.16
C THR A 95 2.09 -0.46 -14.74
N ASN A 96 1.02 0.35 -14.83
CA ASN A 96 -0.35 -0.09 -15.08
C ASN A 96 -0.91 -1.13 -14.09
N ASN A 97 -0.16 -1.52 -13.05
CA ASN A 97 -0.56 -2.51 -12.05
C ASN A 97 -1.19 -1.88 -10.80
N PHE A 98 -1.04 -0.57 -10.63
CA PHE A 98 -1.59 0.19 -9.51
C PHE A 98 -2.62 1.22 -9.96
N THR A 99 -3.57 1.50 -9.08
CA THR A 99 -4.57 2.56 -9.21
C THR A 99 -4.52 3.43 -7.96
N LEU A 100 -4.47 4.75 -8.11
CA LEU A 100 -4.62 5.67 -6.98
C LEU A 100 -6.10 5.73 -6.58
N LEU A 101 -6.39 5.40 -5.32
CA LEU A 101 -7.74 5.42 -4.74
C LEU A 101 -8.01 6.73 -3.99
N ARG A 102 -7.06 7.18 -3.18
CA ARG A 102 -7.18 8.39 -2.35
C ARG A 102 -5.83 9.10 -2.29
N SER A 103 -5.87 10.43 -2.20
CA SER A 103 -4.70 11.28 -2.00
C SER A 103 -5.11 12.45 -1.13
N GLU A 104 -4.46 12.61 0.02
CA GLU A 104 -4.74 13.65 1.02
C GLU A 104 -3.45 14.40 1.34
N GLU A 105 -3.55 15.73 1.41
CA GLU A 105 -2.47 16.64 1.84
C GLU A 105 -2.78 17.08 3.27
N LEU A 106 -1.83 16.91 4.19
CA LEU A 106 -1.92 17.32 5.60
C LEU A 106 -0.85 18.37 5.98
#